data_AF-A0A2R8CA86-F1
#
_entry.id   AF-A0A2R8CA86-F1
#
_cell.length_a   1.000
_cell.length_b   1.000
_cell.length_c   1.000
_cell.angle_alpha   90.00
_cell.angle_beta   90.00
_cell.angle_gamma   90.00
#
_symmetry.space_group_name_H-M   'P 1'
#
loop_
_entity.id
_entity.type
_entity.pdbx_description
1 polymer ?
#
loop_
_entity_poly.entity_id
_entity_poly.type
_entity_poly.pdbx_seq_one_letter_code
_entity_poly.pdbx_strand_id
1 'polypeptide(L)'
;MQGPMTRLIRFNKPFDVLPQFTDRDNADSPRATLSDFVDVPRVYPAGRLDRDSEGLMLLTDNGKLQAQISDPKHKMPKTYWVQVEGSPDRDALKALREGVKLKDGLTRPAKARVMAEPPELWARTPPIRARKSIPDTWIELTIREGRNRQVRRMTAAVGHPTLRLIRYGIGAWTLDGLSSGAWDELQVPVIDTPSRPSGKDRRNTPRRR
;
A
#
# COMPACT_ATOMS: atom_id res chain seq x y z
N MET A 1 -25.06 20.32 16.11
CA MET A 1 -23.77 19.69 16.45
C MET A 1 -23.26 18.95 15.24
N GLN A 2 -22.28 19.51 14.53
CA GLN A 2 -21.56 18.76 13.49
C GLN A 2 -20.84 17.60 14.18
N GLY A 3 -21.04 16.37 13.72
CA GLY A 3 -20.32 15.21 14.23
C GLY A 3 -18.81 15.39 14.06
N PRO A 4 -17.96 14.61 14.75
CA PRO A 4 -16.52 14.72 14.60
C PRO A 4 -16.14 14.57 13.11
N MET A 5 -15.39 15.55 12.61
CA MET A 5 -14.84 15.55 11.25
C MET A 5 -13.98 14.28 11.08
N THR A 6 -14.25 13.51 10.02
CA THR A 6 -13.42 12.34 9.69
C THR A 6 -12.00 12.80 9.36
N ARG A 7 -11.01 12.15 9.95
CA ARG A 7 -9.60 12.40 9.65
C ARG A 7 -9.08 11.39 8.64
N LEU A 8 -8.30 11.88 7.68
CA LEU A 8 -7.52 11.07 6.77
C LEU A 8 -6.13 11.70 6.70
N ILE A 9 -5.09 10.91 6.95
CA ILE A 9 -3.71 11.34 6.80
C ILE A 9 -3.00 10.44 5.79
N ARG A 10 -2.03 11.01 5.08
CA ARG A 10 -1.01 10.21 4.38
C ARG A 10 0.29 10.24 5.16
N PHE A 11 0.97 9.11 5.15
CA PHE A 11 2.25 8.92 5.80
C PHE A 11 3.21 8.26 4.82
N ASN A 12 4.42 8.81 4.69
CA ASN A 12 5.50 8.18 3.96
C ASN A 12 6.27 7.23 4.88
N LYS A 13 5.86 5.96 4.94
CA LYS A 13 6.46 4.98 5.86
C LYS A 13 7.92 4.69 5.48
N PRO A 14 8.89 4.91 6.37
CA PRO A 14 10.28 4.52 6.14
C PRO A 14 10.47 3.00 6.03
N PHE A 15 11.64 2.61 5.52
CA PHE A 15 12.05 1.21 5.51
C PHE A 15 12.22 0.70 6.95
N ASP A 16 12.01 -0.59 7.14
CA ASP A 16 12.15 -1.30 8.42
C ASP A 16 11.16 -0.91 9.54
N VAL A 17 10.11 -0.15 9.21
CA VAL A 17 9.05 0.23 10.14
C VAL A 17 7.84 -0.69 10.01
N LEU A 18 7.31 -1.20 11.13
CA LEU A 18 6.09 -2.01 11.16
C LEU A 18 4.85 -1.16 10.80
N PRO A 19 3.89 -1.69 10.01
CA PRO A 19 2.66 -0.98 9.62
C PRO A 19 1.58 -1.05 10.72
N GLN A 20 1.96 -0.90 11.98
CA GLN A 20 1.08 -0.94 13.15
C GLN A 20 1.64 -0.02 14.25
N PHE A 21 0.85 0.32 15.27
CA PHE A 21 1.26 1.23 16.34
C PHE A 21 1.88 0.53 17.57
N THR A 22 1.90 -0.80 17.61
CA THR A 22 2.42 -1.56 18.76
C THR A 22 3.13 -2.82 18.29
N ASP A 23 4.32 -3.11 18.82
CA ASP A 23 5.04 -4.37 18.57
C ASP A 23 4.89 -5.35 19.75
N ARG A 24 3.74 -6.04 19.81
CA ARG A 24 3.42 -6.91 20.95
C ARG A 24 4.25 -8.20 21.00
N ASP A 25 4.83 -8.60 19.88
CA ASP A 25 5.49 -9.91 19.75
C ASP A 25 6.99 -9.85 20.10
N ASN A 26 7.56 -8.65 20.34
CA ASN A 26 8.99 -8.45 20.61
C ASN A 26 9.19 -7.41 21.72
N ALA A 27 8.69 -7.69 22.92
CA ALA A 27 8.78 -6.77 24.06
C ALA A 27 10.22 -6.42 24.45
N ASP A 28 11.15 -7.39 24.34
CA ASP A 28 12.55 -7.22 24.77
C ASP A 28 13.43 -6.48 23.75
N SER A 29 12.96 -6.37 22.50
CA SER A 29 13.67 -5.70 21.40
C SER A 29 12.65 -5.15 20.40
N PRO A 30 11.94 -4.06 20.77
CA PRO A 30 10.85 -3.56 19.95
C PRO A 30 11.37 -3.01 18.62
N ARG A 31 10.70 -3.41 17.54
CA ARG A 31 10.97 -2.86 16.20
C ARG A 31 10.32 -1.49 16.07
N ALA A 32 10.85 -0.64 15.20
CA ALA A 32 10.23 0.65 14.90
C ALA A 32 8.80 0.45 14.37
N THR A 33 7.88 1.31 14.79
CA THR A 33 6.45 1.24 14.48
C THR A 33 5.90 2.59 14.01
N LEU A 34 4.61 2.66 13.69
CA LEU A 34 3.98 3.91 13.29
C LEU A 34 3.99 4.97 14.41
N SER A 35 4.05 4.56 15.69
CA SER A 35 4.06 5.51 16.82
C SER A 35 5.33 6.34 16.90
N ASP A 36 6.42 5.91 16.25
CA ASP A 36 7.69 6.65 16.23
C ASP A 36 7.64 7.86 15.28
N PHE A 37 6.61 7.93 14.42
CA PHE A 37 6.49 8.95 13.36
C PHE A 37 5.14 9.67 13.36
N VAL A 38 4.08 9.03 13.86
CA VAL A 38 2.71 9.56 13.83
C VAL A 38 2.21 9.69 15.27
N ASP A 39 2.09 10.92 15.74
CA ASP A 39 1.57 11.30 17.06
C ASP A 39 0.05 11.52 17.08
N VAL A 40 -0.62 11.33 15.93
CA VAL A 40 -2.07 11.48 15.79
C VAL A 40 -2.80 10.35 16.50
N PRO A 41 -3.65 10.63 17.51
CA PRO A 41 -4.37 9.59 18.22
C PRO A 41 -5.56 9.04 17.39
N ARG A 42 -5.88 7.76 17.63
CA ARG A 42 -7.07 7.07 17.09
C ARG A 42 -7.17 7.00 15.56
N VAL A 43 -6.05 7.13 14.84
CA VAL A 43 -5.99 6.80 13.42
C VAL A 43 -5.45 5.38 13.23
N TYR A 44 -5.97 4.68 12.22
CA TYR A 44 -5.60 3.30 11.93
C TYR A 44 -5.22 3.15 10.46
N PRO A 45 -4.24 2.29 10.13
CA PRO A 45 -3.86 2.03 8.74
C PRO A 45 -5.04 1.54 7.88
N ALA A 46 -5.25 2.20 6.75
CA ALA A 46 -6.17 1.80 5.70
C ALA A 46 -5.47 0.84 4.72
N GLY A 47 -5.28 -0.39 5.19
CA GLY A 47 -4.53 -1.43 4.50
C GLY A 47 -3.10 -1.58 5.02
N ARG A 48 -2.36 -2.54 4.46
CA ARG A 48 -1.02 -2.91 4.92
C ARG A 48 0.06 -2.48 3.93
N LEU A 49 1.26 -2.30 4.47
CA LEU A 49 2.51 -2.15 3.74
C LEU A 49 3.56 -2.98 4.49
N ASP A 50 4.31 -3.84 3.82
CA ASP A 50 5.24 -4.71 4.52
C ASP A 50 6.35 -3.90 5.23
N ARG A 51 6.90 -4.44 6.32
CA ARG A 51 8.00 -3.79 7.08
C ARG A 51 9.16 -3.38 6.19
N ASP A 52 9.55 -4.27 5.29
CA ASP A 52 10.65 -4.08 4.33
C ASP A 52 10.25 -3.26 3.08
N SER A 53 9.07 -2.65 3.06
CA SER A 53 8.62 -1.76 1.98
C SER A 53 8.50 -0.32 2.49
N GLU A 54 8.59 0.64 1.60
CA GLU A 54 8.56 2.08 1.88
C GLU A 54 7.34 2.75 1.25
N GLY A 55 7.05 3.98 1.65
CA GLY A 55 6.13 4.85 0.93
C GLY A 55 4.73 4.94 1.53
N LEU A 56 3.79 5.31 0.67
CA LEU A 56 2.48 5.82 1.04
C LEU A 56 1.68 4.82 1.86
N MET A 57 1.28 5.25 3.05
CA MET A 57 0.22 4.68 3.86
C MET A 57 -0.86 5.73 4.09
N LEU A 58 -2.11 5.30 4.04
CA LEU A 58 -3.25 6.12 4.46
C LEU A 58 -3.68 5.65 5.84
N LEU A 59 -3.93 6.58 6.74
CA LEU A 59 -4.47 6.29 8.06
C LEU A 59 -5.72 7.14 8.29
N THR A 60 -6.72 6.57 8.95
CA THR A 60 -7.99 7.25 9.21
C THR A 60 -8.59 6.78 10.53
N ASP A 61 -9.38 7.64 11.16
CA ASP A 61 -10.21 7.31 12.33
C ASP A 61 -11.58 6.72 11.95
N ASN A 62 -11.90 6.68 10.65
CA ASN A 62 -13.20 6.23 10.15
C ASN A 62 -13.12 4.82 9.55
N GLY A 63 -13.71 3.84 10.25
CA GLY A 63 -13.71 2.44 9.84
C GLY A 63 -14.37 2.16 8.47
N LYS A 64 -15.35 2.98 8.04
CA LYS A 64 -15.96 2.81 6.70
C LYS A 64 -14.97 3.22 5.61
N LEU A 65 -14.31 4.36 5.78
CA LEU A 65 -13.28 4.83 4.88
C LEU A 65 -12.10 3.85 4.83
N GLN A 66 -11.68 3.36 6.00
CA GLN A 66 -10.65 2.34 6.13
C GLN A 66 -10.99 1.08 5.31
N ALA A 67 -12.21 0.55 5.49
CA ALA A 67 -12.68 -0.62 4.75
C ALA A 67 -12.72 -0.35 3.25
N GLN A 68 -13.18 0.83 2.83
CA GLN A 68 -13.28 1.18 1.42
C GLN A 68 -11.91 1.29 0.71
N ILE A 69 -10.91 1.85 1.40
CA ILE A 69 -9.56 1.96 0.85
C ILE A 69 -8.88 0.57 0.80
N SER A 70 -9.12 -0.26 1.82
CA SER A 70 -8.40 -1.53 2.01
C SER A 70 -9.07 -2.74 1.33
N ASP A 71 -10.38 -2.72 1.07
CA ASP A 71 -11.10 -3.86 0.51
C ASP A 71 -10.60 -4.14 -0.93
N PRO A 72 -10.10 -5.38 -1.19
CA PRO A 72 -9.69 -5.82 -2.52
C PRO A 72 -10.77 -5.66 -3.61
N LYS A 73 -12.05 -5.61 -3.25
CA LYS A 73 -13.19 -5.43 -4.16
C LYS A 73 -13.25 -4.03 -4.76
N HIS A 74 -12.78 -3.00 -4.05
CA HIS A 74 -12.77 -1.63 -4.56
C HIS A 74 -11.66 -1.39 -5.59
N LYS A 75 -10.73 -2.34 -5.76
CA LYS A 75 -9.73 -2.36 -6.85
C LYS A 75 -8.95 -1.04 -7.00
N MET A 76 -8.80 -0.26 -5.93
CA MET A 76 -8.07 0.99 -5.98
C MET A 76 -6.66 0.72 -6.49
N PRO A 77 -6.21 1.40 -7.56
CA PRO A 77 -4.90 1.17 -8.13
C PRO A 77 -3.84 1.57 -7.10
N LYS A 78 -2.83 0.72 -6.97
CA LYS A 78 -1.66 0.96 -6.14
C LYS A 78 -0.47 1.04 -7.07
N THR A 79 0.16 2.21 -7.11
CA THR A 79 1.34 2.47 -7.94
C THR A 79 2.58 2.31 -7.09
N TYR A 80 3.52 1.52 -7.58
CA TYR A 80 4.78 1.23 -6.93
C TYR A 80 5.93 1.67 -7.82
N TRP A 81 6.91 2.33 -7.22
CA TRP A 81 8.26 2.43 -7.77
C TRP A 81 9.07 1.26 -7.23
N VAL A 82 9.61 0.46 -8.14
CA VAL A 82 10.27 -0.79 -7.82
C VAL A 82 11.65 -0.76 -8.43
N GLN A 83 12.68 -0.77 -7.60
CA GLN A 83 14.03 -1.03 -8.07
C GLN A 83 14.23 -2.55 -8.10
N VAL A 84 14.59 -3.09 -9.25
CA VAL A 84 14.82 -4.51 -9.46
C VAL A 84 16.25 -4.78 -9.88
N GLU A 85 16.73 -5.98 -9.59
CA GLU A 85 18.02 -6.45 -10.10
C GLU A 85 17.95 -6.72 -11.62
N GLY A 86 19.00 -6.35 -12.33
CA GLY A 86 19.11 -6.48 -13.78
C GLY A 86 18.29 -5.42 -14.54
N SER A 87 18.12 -5.67 -15.83
CA SER A 87 17.35 -4.82 -16.74
C SER A 87 16.22 -5.62 -17.38
N PRO A 88 14.97 -5.47 -16.89
CA PRO A 88 13.82 -6.14 -17.48
C PRO A 88 13.67 -5.82 -18.96
N ASP A 89 13.63 -6.87 -19.78
CA ASP A 89 13.38 -6.73 -21.21
C ASP A 89 11.89 -6.55 -21.52
N ARG A 90 11.56 -6.51 -22.82
CA ARG A 90 10.19 -6.32 -23.29
C ARG A 90 9.27 -7.48 -22.88
N ASP A 91 9.79 -8.71 -22.84
CA ASP A 91 9.02 -9.91 -22.55
C ASP A 91 8.71 -10.02 -21.05
N ALA A 92 9.69 -9.69 -20.18
CA ALA A 92 9.49 -9.58 -18.74
C ALA A 92 8.43 -8.51 -18.41
N LEU A 93 8.51 -7.33 -19.04
CA LEU A 93 7.50 -6.27 -18.85
C LEU A 93 6.13 -6.68 -19.39
N LYS A 94 6.08 -7.39 -20.53
CA LYS A 94 4.83 -7.92 -21.10
C LYS A 94 4.19 -8.95 -20.15
N ALA A 95 4.97 -9.88 -19.61
CA ALA A 95 4.49 -10.86 -18.63
C ALA A 95 3.92 -10.18 -17.37
N LEU A 96 4.59 -9.14 -16.85
CA LEU A 96 4.05 -8.35 -15.74
C LEU A 96 2.71 -7.69 -16.08
N ARG A 97 2.55 -7.16 -17.31
CA ARG A 97 1.32 -6.50 -17.77
C ARG A 97 0.16 -7.48 -17.94
N GLU A 98 0.42 -8.65 -18.52
CA GLU A 98 -0.60 -9.67 -18.80
C GLU A 98 -0.99 -10.47 -17.56
N GLY A 99 -0.09 -10.54 -16.59
CA GLY A 99 -0.26 -11.25 -15.33
C GLY A 99 0.69 -12.45 -15.24
N VAL A 100 1.20 -12.69 -14.04
CA VAL A 100 2.22 -13.72 -13.78
C VAL A 100 1.61 -14.82 -12.92
N LYS A 101 1.95 -16.08 -13.21
CA LYS A 101 1.52 -17.21 -12.39
C LYS A 101 2.34 -17.22 -11.09
N LEU A 102 1.67 -17.02 -9.96
CA LEU A 102 2.26 -17.16 -8.63
C LEU A 102 1.72 -18.43 -7.94
N LYS A 103 2.31 -18.82 -6.80
CA LYS A 103 1.91 -20.01 -6.03
C LYS A 103 0.41 -20.04 -5.67
N ASP A 104 -0.14 -18.87 -5.36
CA ASP A 104 -1.53 -18.65 -4.98
C ASP A 104 -2.45 -18.37 -6.19
N GLY A 105 -2.00 -18.60 -7.43
CA GLY A 105 -2.76 -18.37 -8.67
C GLY A 105 -2.23 -17.25 -9.57
N LEU A 106 -2.87 -17.08 -10.73
CA LEU A 106 -2.53 -16.04 -11.72
C LEU A 106 -2.85 -14.65 -11.17
N THR A 107 -1.94 -13.67 -11.33
CA THR A 107 -2.25 -12.28 -10.98
C THR A 107 -3.18 -11.65 -11.99
N ARG A 108 -3.89 -10.60 -11.59
CA ARG A 108 -4.58 -9.73 -12.54
C ARG A 108 -3.57 -9.00 -13.44
N PRO A 109 -4.01 -8.54 -14.63
CA PRO A 109 -3.23 -7.63 -15.44
C PRO A 109 -2.80 -6.38 -14.66
N ALA A 110 -1.61 -5.88 -14.97
CA ALA A 110 -1.01 -4.72 -14.34
C ALA A 110 -0.54 -3.70 -15.39
N LYS A 111 -0.18 -2.50 -14.95
CA LYS A 111 0.63 -1.59 -15.77
C LYS A 111 2.08 -1.70 -15.30
N ALA A 112 3.00 -1.95 -16.22
CA ALA A 112 4.43 -2.02 -15.92
C ALA A 112 5.23 -1.26 -16.98
N ARG A 113 6.16 -0.40 -16.58
CA ARG A 113 7.08 0.29 -17.48
C ARG A 113 8.40 0.55 -16.78
N VAL A 114 9.49 0.61 -17.54
CA VAL A 114 10.75 1.16 -17.05
C VAL A 114 10.57 2.65 -16.79
N MET A 115 11.25 3.16 -15.78
CA MET A 115 11.34 4.57 -15.45
C MET A 115 12.77 4.93 -15.05
N ALA A 116 13.11 6.22 -15.16
CA ALA A 116 14.31 6.73 -14.50
C ALA A 116 14.16 6.62 -12.98
N GLU A 117 15.27 6.64 -12.27
CA GLU A 117 15.24 6.81 -10.82
C GLU A 117 14.45 8.08 -10.46
N PRO A 118 13.49 8.01 -9.51
CA PRO A 118 12.76 9.20 -9.09
C PRO A 118 13.70 10.30 -8.60
N PRO A 119 13.51 11.57 -9.03
CA PRO A 119 14.31 12.67 -8.51
C PRO A 119 14.04 12.85 -7.02
N GLU A 120 15.05 13.34 -6.29
CA GLU A 120 14.96 13.67 -4.85
C GLU A 120 14.54 12.48 -3.96
N LEU A 121 14.81 11.26 -4.40
CA LEU A 121 14.50 10.07 -3.63
C LEU A 121 15.36 10.01 -2.36
N TRP A 122 14.71 9.86 -1.20
CA TRP A 122 15.43 9.79 0.08
C TRP A 122 16.33 8.54 0.15
N ALA A 123 17.43 8.67 0.88
CA ALA A 123 18.31 7.56 1.19
C ALA A 123 17.59 6.51 2.04
N ARG A 124 17.86 5.22 1.76
CA ARG A 124 17.32 4.12 2.56
C ARG A 124 18.32 3.73 3.66
N THR A 125 17.81 3.49 4.87
CA THR A 125 18.60 2.97 6.00
C THR A 125 18.04 1.60 6.43
N PRO A 126 18.85 0.53 6.45
CA PRO A 126 20.19 0.44 5.87
C PRO A 126 20.15 0.56 4.33
N PRO A 127 21.29 0.92 3.71
CA PRO A 127 21.39 1.06 2.26
C PRO A 127 21.09 -0.26 1.53
N ILE A 128 20.83 -0.16 0.24
CA ILE A 128 20.56 -1.30 -0.63
C ILE A 128 21.82 -2.14 -0.77
N ARG A 129 21.71 -3.43 -0.43
CA ARG A 129 22.76 -4.41 -0.68
C ARG A 129 22.69 -4.83 -2.15
N ALA A 130 23.21 -3.99 -3.03
CA ALA A 130 23.33 -4.29 -4.46
C ALA A 130 24.68 -4.98 -4.76
N ARG A 131 24.68 -5.87 -5.74
CA ARG A 131 25.92 -6.44 -6.29
C ARG A 131 26.48 -5.45 -7.30
N LYS A 132 27.66 -4.89 -7.05
CA LYS A 132 28.28 -3.88 -7.94
C LYS A 132 28.41 -4.33 -9.42
N SER A 133 28.47 -5.63 -9.67
CA SER A 133 28.60 -6.21 -11.01
C SER A 133 27.27 -6.41 -11.76
N ILE A 134 26.13 -6.20 -11.10
CA ILE A 134 24.81 -6.40 -11.70
C ILE A 134 24.10 -5.04 -11.72
N PRO A 135 23.65 -4.56 -12.89
CA PRO A 135 22.89 -3.33 -12.95
C PRO A 135 21.58 -3.47 -12.18
N ASP A 136 20.99 -2.34 -11.81
CA ASP A 136 19.62 -2.29 -11.34
C ASP A 136 18.79 -1.35 -12.21
N THR A 137 17.47 -1.57 -12.20
CA THR A 137 16.54 -0.81 -13.02
C THR A 137 15.32 -0.44 -12.19
N TRP A 138 14.86 0.81 -12.35
CA TRP A 138 13.59 1.24 -11.81
C TRP A 138 12.45 0.92 -12.77
N ILE A 139 11.38 0.33 -12.22
CA ILE A 139 10.11 0.15 -12.92
C ILE A 139 8.98 0.77 -12.11
N GLU A 140 8.00 1.33 -12.82
CA GLU A 140 6.71 1.68 -12.25
C GLU A 140 5.75 0.51 -12.47
N LEU A 141 5.17 0.00 -11.40
CA LEU A 141 4.19 -1.09 -11.42
C LEU A 141 2.89 -0.67 -10.74
N THR A 142 1.78 -0.67 -11.49
CA THR A 142 0.44 -0.40 -10.93
C THR A 142 -0.40 -1.68 -10.93
N ILE A 143 -0.86 -2.08 -9.74
CA ILE A 143 -1.75 -3.24 -9.55
C ILE A 143 -3.09 -2.82 -8.94
N ARG A 144 -4.15 -3.61 -9.18
CA ARG A 144 -5.51 -3.41 -8.64
C ARG A 144 -5.98 -4.55 -7.73
N GLU A 145 -5.01 -5.21 -7.11
CA GLU A 145 -5.17 -6.23 -6.08
C GLU A 145 -4.06 -6.05 -5.03
N GLY A 146 -4.06 -6.88 -3.99
CA GLY A 146 -3.17 -6.70 -2.84
C GLY A 146 -2.85 -8.01 -2.14
N ARG A 147 -2.34 -9.00 -2.87
CA ARG A 147 -1.92 -10.28 -2.30
C ARG A 147 -0.63 -10.09 -1.49
N ASN A 148 -0.37 -10.97 -0.52
CA ASN A 148 0.83 -10.90 0.31
C ASN A 148 2.10 -10.81 -0.55
N ARG A 149 2.95 -9.80 -0.32
CA ARG A 149 4.23 -9.57 -1.04
C ARG A 149 4.12 -9.61 -2.57
N GLN A 150 2.96 -9.27 -3.12
CA GLN A 150 2.64 -9.55 -4.53
C GLN A 150 3.66 -8.95 -5.51
N VAL A 151 3.99 -7.67 -5.38
CA VAL A 151 4.94 -7.00 -6.29
C VAL A 151 6.28 -7.71 -6.31
N ARG A 152 6.83 -8.03 -5.13
CA ARG A 152 8.12 -8.73 -5.01
C ARG A 152 8.08 -10.11 -5.66
N ARG A 153 6.97 -10.83 -5.49
CA ARG A 153 6.78 -12.15 -6.11
C ARG A 153 6.62 -12.06 -7.62
N MET A 154 5.93 -11.02 -8.12
CA MET A 154 5.78 -10.77 -9.55
C MET A 154 7.13 -10.47 -10.21
N THR A 155 7.93 -9.54 -9.67
CA THR A 155 9.22 -9.22 -10.30
C THR A 155 10.21 -10.38 -10.22
N ALA A 156 10.24 -11.12 -9.10
CA ALA A 156 11.06 -12.32 -8.98
C ALA A 156 10.66 -13.43 -9.98
N ALA A 157 9.35 -13.60 -10.22
CA ALA A 157 8.85 -14.62 -11.16
C ALA A 157 9.18 -14.32 -12.62
N VAL A 158 9.49 -13.06 -12.97
CA VAL A 158 10.02 -12.68 -14.30
C VAL A 158 11.55 -12.53 -14.30
N GLY A 159 12.24 -13.04 -13.30
CA GLY A 159 13.72 -13.07 -13.25
C GLY A 159 14.39 -11.82 -12.65
N HIS A 160 13.63 -10.87 -12.12
CA HIS A 160 14.13 -9.58 -11.63
C HIS A 160 13.73 -9.33 -10.17
N PRO A 161 14.41 -9.95 -9.18
CA PRO A 161 14.09 -9.75 -7.77
C PRO A 161 14.08 -8.28 -7.35
N THR A 162 13.12 -7.90 -6.50
CA THR A 162 12.99 -6.52 -6.01
C THR A 162 14.07 -6.18 -4.98
N LEU A 163 14.84 -5.11 -5.24
CA LEU A 163 15.85 -4.53 -4.35
C LEU A 163 15.26 -3.46 -3.41
N ARG A 164 14.36 -2.62 -3.94
CA ARG A 164 13.64 -1.56 -3.20
C ARG A 164 12.21 -1.47 -3.69
N LEU A 165 11.27 -1.27 -2.77
CA LEU A 165 9.84 -1.18 -3.08
C LEU A 165 9.23 0.00 -2.36
N ILE A 166 8.76 0.97 -3.14
CA ILE A 166 8.13 2.19 -2.65
C ILE A 166 6.71 2.24 -3.19
N ARG A 167 5.70 2.25 -2.33
CA ARG A 167 4.33 2.53 -2.76
C ARG A 167 4.19 4.03 -2.98
N TYR A 168 4.26 4.47 -4.22
CA TYR A 168 4.14 5.89 -4.57
C TYR A 168 2.70 6.40 -4.43
N GLY A 169 1.70 5.59 -4.81
CA GLY A 169 0.33 6.05 -4.90
C GLY A 169 -0.73 5.02 -4.55
N ILE A 170 -1.87 5.50 -4.06
CA ILE A 170 -3.10 4.74 -3.82
C ILE A 170 -4.25 5.57 -4.40
N GLY A 171 -4.88 5.11 -5.49
CA GLY A 171 -5.92 5.89 -6.14
C GLY A 171 -5.43 7.28 -6.56
N ALA A 172 -6.06 8.33 -6.02
CA ALA A 172 -5.70 9.72 -6.26
C ALA A 172 -4.63 10.27 -5.30
N TRP A 173 -4.27 9.54 -4.25
CA TRP A 173 -3.29 9.98 -3.25
C TRP A 173 -1.88 9.54 -3.65
N THR A 174 -0.93 10.45 -3.55
CA THR A 174 0.49 10.25 -3.90
C THR A 174 1.41 10.67 -2.77
N LEU A 175 2.70 10.34 -2.89
CA LEU A 175 3.78 10.82 -2.02
C LEU A 175 4.26 12.23 -2.37
N ASP A 176 3.67 12.90 -3.35
CA ASP A 176 4.19 14.18 -3.83
C ASP A 176 4.29 15.19 -2.69
N GLY A 177 5.48 15.78 -2.54
CA GLY A 177 5.80 16.74 -1.49
C GLY A 177 5.96 16.14 -0.09
N LEU A 178 5.99 14.82 0.09
CA LEU A 178 6.05 14.17 1.40
C LEU A 178 7.37 13.42 1.63
N SER A 179 8.24 14.00 2.46
CA SER A 179 9.51 13.39 2.89
C SER A 179 9.32 12.07 3.65
N SER A 180 10.34 11.21 3.62
CA SER A 180 10.34 9.95 4.40
C SER A 180 10.13 10.21 5.89
N GLY A 181 9.23 9.45 6.52
CA GLY A 181 8.89 9.60 7.93
C GLY A 181 7.93 10.76 8.22
N ALA A 182 7.60 11.59 7.23
CA ALA A 182 6.62 12.67 7.40
C ALA A 182 5.20 12.19 7.09
N TRP A 183 4.23 12.89 7.68
CA TRP A 183 2.80 12.75 7.40
C TRP A 183 2.15 14.13 7.30
N ASP A 184 1.03 14.21 6.58
CA ASP A 184 0.16 15.39 6.55
C ASP A 184 -1.33 14.98 6.51
N GLU A 185 -2.20 15.93 6.83
CA GLU A 185 -3.65 15.72 6.71
C GLU A 185 -4.12 15.88 5.26
N LEU A 186 -5.01 15.00 4.85
CA LEU A 186 -5.66 15.01 3.56
C LEU A 186 -7.11 15.44 3.70
N GLN A 187 -7.61 16.12 2.67
CA GLN A 187 -9.04 16.29 2.50
C GLN A 187 -9.67 14.91 2.28
N VAL A 188 -10.68 14.59 3.08
CA VAL A 188 -11.48 13.39 2.88
C VAL A 188 -12.27 13.58 1.59
N PRO A 189 -12.06 12.74 0.55
CA PRO A 189 -12.86 12.87 -0.66
C PRO A 189 -14.33 12.69 -0.32
N VAL A 190 -15.19 13.45 -0.98
CA VAL A 190 -16.64 13.22 -0.91
C VAL A 190 -16.89 11.85 -1.51
N ILE A 191 -17.16 10.88 -0.64
CA ILE A 191 -17.49 9.53 -1.06
C ILE A 191 -19.00 9.45 -1.10
N ASP A 192 -19.54 9.35 -2.32
CA ASP A 192 -20.93 8.98 -2.54
C ASP A 192 -21.14 7.58 -1.97
N THR A 193 -21.71 7.54 -0.77
CA THR A 193 -22.16 6.29 -0.18
C THR A 193 -23.54 6.03 -0.78
N PRO A 194 -23.79 4.93 -1.51
CA PRO A 194 -25.17 4.59 -1.86
C PRO A 194 -25.95 4.46 -0.55
N SER A 195 -26.97 5.31 -0.40
CA SER A 195 -27.83 5.32 0.76
C SER A 195 -28.33 3.91 1.02
N ARG A 196 -28.09 3.41 2.23
CA ARG A 196 -28.64 2.12 2.68
C ARG A 196 -30.16 2.20 2.46
N PRO A 197 -30.81 1.21 1.81
CA PRO A 197 -32.26 1.19 1.81
C PRO A 197 -32.70 1.15 3.28
N SER A 198 -33.49 2.15 3.67
CA SER A 198 -34.18 2.19 4.97
C SER A 198 -34.81 0.82 5.22
N GLY A 199 -34.51 0.23 6.38
CA GLY A 199 -34.95 -1.11 6.72
C GLY A 199 -36.45 -1.27 6.48
N LYS A 200 -36.82 -2.18 5.56
CA LYS A 200 -38.19 -2.69 5.50
C LYS A 200 -38.40 -3.62 6.69
N ASP A 201 -39.00 -3.02 7.71
CA ASP A 201 -40.13 -3.53 8.47
C ASP A 201 -40.12 -5.04 8.77
N ARG A 202 -39.69 -5.38 9.98
CA ARG A 202 -39.89 -6.70 10.59
C ARG A 202 -41.37 -6.90 10.84
N ARG A 203 -42.09 -7.45 9.86
CA ARG A 203 -43.44 -7.97 10.08
C ARG A 203 -43.39 -9.12 11.08
N ASN A 204 -44.06 -8.88 12.21
CA ASN A 204 -44.45 -9.84 13.23
C ASN A 204 -45.14 -11.05 12.59
N THR A 205 -44.63 -12.25 12.81
CA THR A 205 -45.37 -13.49 12.59
C THR A 205 -45.83 -14.00 13.96
N PRO A 206 -47.15 -14.16 14.21
CA PRO A 206 -47.60 -14.72 15.48
C PRO A 206 -47.31 -16.22 15.52
N ARG A 207 -46.68 -16.67 16.61
CA ARG A 207 -46.56 -18.10 16.96
C ARG A 207 -47.96 -18.68 17.13
N ARG A 208 -48.33 -19.67 16.32
CA ARG A 208 -49.45 -20.56 16.61
C ARG A 208 -48.98 -21.71 17.51
N ARG A 209 -49.83 -22.03 18.48
CA ARG A 209 -49.77 -23.17 19.39
C ARG A 209 -49.88 -24.48 18.63
#